data_AF-A0AAN7CKR8-F1
#
_entry.id   AF-A0AAN7CKR8-F1
#
_cell.length_a   1.000
_cell.length_b   1.000
_cell.length_c   1.000
_cell.angle_alpha   90.00
_cell.angle_beta   90.00
_cell.angle_gamma   90.00
#
_symmetry.space_group_name_H-M   'P 1'
#
loop_
_entity.id
_entity.type
_entity.pdbx_description
1 polymer ?
#
loop_
_entity_poly.entity_id
_entity_poly.type
_entity_poly.pdbx_seq_one_letter_code
_entity_poly.pdbx_strand_id
1 'polypeptide(L)'
;MKLDEIGARLTAGRQSGQELSPFSRTVIVGASKSAVARMFGVSRAIVQVPRTRRLEVLIRREKRYIIQLTKRKPRLLTQMLTNTLDTRISRSTIRRKRILLTKAVAMARYQFACLWLENTEVLIRSYQKALEEGLLLVYNGTRHFQQDNAKVYTSTSSIEWLLNYCCWWSIDQAQVDKLIDSIPCRLAIVKKARG
;
A
#
# COMPACT_ATOMS: atom_id res chain seq x y z
N MET A 1 -16.79 -25.26 -18.13
CA MET A 1 -17.13 -23.82 -18.02
C MET A 1 -16.32 -23.07 -19.07
N LYS A 2 -16.96 -22.34 -20.00
CA LYS A 2 -16.24 -21.64 -21.08
C LYS A 2 -15.51 -20.41 -20.51
N LEU A 3 -14.31 -20.12 -21.00
CA LEU A 3 -13.49 -18.99 -20.53
C LEU A 3 -14.23 -17.64 -20.64
N ASP A 4 -15.05 -17.49 -21.67
CA ASP A 4 -15.85 -16.28 -21.93
C ASP A 4 -16.90 -16.02 -20.84
N GLU A 5 -17.46 -17.09 -20.27
CA GLU A 5 -18.48 -17.06 -19.21
C GLU A 5 -17.88 -16.63 -17.87
N ILE A 6 -16.65 -17.08 -17.61
CA ILE A 6 -15.84 -16.67 -16.45
C ILE A 6 -15.43 -15.20 -16.60
N GLY A 7 -15.03 -14.79 -17.80
CA GLY A 7 -14.71 -13.41 -18.14
C GLY A 7 -15.87 -12.47 -17.84
N ALA A 8 -17.06 -12.78 -18.37
CA ALA A 8 -18.28 -12.01 -18.17
C ALA A 8 -18.70 -11.93 -16.69
N ARG A 9 -18.60 -13.03 -15.93
CA ARG A 9 -18.88 -13.01 -14.49
C ARG A 9 -17.91 -12.14 -13.68
N LEU A 10 -16.65 -12.05 -14.11
CA LEU A 10 -15.62 -11.26 -13.42
C LEU A 10 -15.71 -9.76 -13.75
N THR A 11 -16.35 -9.39 -14.87
CA THR A 11 -16.45 -8.01 -15.38
C THR A 11 -17.85 -7.41 -15.35
N ALA A 12 -18.90 -8.20 -15.12
CA ALA A 12 -20.27 -7.71 -14.99
C ALA A 12 -20.38 -6.58 -13.96
N GLY A 13 -20.92 -5.44 -14.38
CA GLY A 13 -21.17 -4.26 -13.54
C GLY A 13 -19.95 -3.36 -13.25
N ARG A 14 -18.78 -3.61 -13.85
CA ARG A 14 -17.59 -2.79 -13.60
C ARG A 14 -17.56 -1.52 -14.45
N GLN A 15 -17.24 -0.39 -13.82
CA GLN A 15 -17.00 0.87 -14.51
C GLN A 15 -15.54 0.99 -14.99
N SER A 16 -15.30 1.84 -15.99
CA SER A 16 -13.96 2.18 -16.47
C SER A 16 -13.10 2.69 -15.31
N GLY A 17 -11.92 2.10 -15.10
CA GLY A 17 -10.99 2.49 -14.03
C GLY A 17 -11.14 1.72 -12.71
N GLN A 18 -12.15 0.86 -12.54
CA GLN A 18 -12.23 0.00 -11.36
C GLN A 18 -11.13 -1.08 -11.37
N GLU A 19 -10.45 -1.18 -10.24
CA GLU A 19 -9.38 -2.13 -10.02
C GLU A 19 -9.86 -3.60 -10.13
N LEU A 20 -9.14 -4.40 -10.92
CA LEU A 20 -9.40 -5.85 -11.04
C LEU A 20 -9.21 -6.54 -9.69
N SER A 21 -10.02 -7.57 -9.41
CA SER A 21 -9.92 -8.35 -8.18
C SER A 21 -8.52 -8.98 -8.04
N PRO A 22 -8.03 -9.23 -6.81
CA PRO A 22 -6.73 -9.87 -6.60
C PRO A 22 -6.57 -11.20 -7.35
N PHE A 23 -7.65 -11.98 -7.46
CA PHE A 23 -7.67 -13.24 -8.20
C PHE A 23 -7.58 -13.03 -9.73
N SER A 24 -8.24 -12.01 -10.26
CA SER A 24 -8.07 -11.65 -11.67
C SER A 24 -6.65 -11.16 -11.97
N ARG A 25 -6.01 -10.45 -11.02
CA ARG A 25 -4.62 -9.97 -11.19
C ARG A 25 -3.60 -11.08 -11.29
N THR A 26 -3.72 -12.15 -10.49
CA THR A 26 -2.77 -13.27 -10.50
C THR A 26 -2.80 -14.04 -11.82
N VAL A 27 -3.98 -14.19 -12.43
CA VAL A 27 -4.15 -14.81 -13.75
C VAL A 27 -3.55 -13.93 -14.87
N ILE A 28 -3.43 -12.63 -14.65
CA ILE A 28 -2.97 -11.64 -15.64
C ILE A 28 -1.44 -11.44 -15.62
N VAL A 29 -0.72 -11.91 -14.59
CA VAL A 29 0.74 -11.75 -14.50
C VAL A 29 1.43 -12.48 -15.65
N GLY A 30 1.90 -11.74 -16.65
CA GLY A 30 2.63 -12.26 -17.82
C GLY A 30 1.86 -12.21 -19.14
N ALA A 31 0.56 -11.93 -19.12
CA ALA A 31 -0.25 -11.79 -20.33
C ALA A 31 -0.20 -10.36 -20.89
N SER A 32 -0.14 -10.21 -22.21
CA SER A 32 -0.21 -8.91 -22.87
C SER A 32 -1.59 -8.28 -22.67
N LYS A 33 -1.66 -6.93 -22.63
CA LYS A 33 -2.94 -6.18 -22.50
C LYS A 33 -4.00 -6.65 -23.51
N SER A 34 -3.55 -7.06 -24.70
CA SER A 34 -4.40 -7.56 -25.78
C SER A 34 -4.93 -8.98 -25.54
N ALA A 35 -4.14 -9.86 -24.92
CA ALA A 35 -4.59 -11.19 -24.53
C ALA A 35 -5.60 -11.09 -23.37
N VAL A 36 -5.33 -10.24 -22.39
CA VAL A 36 -6.23 -10.00 -21.25
C VAL A 36 -7.55 -9.39 -21.70
N ALA A 37 -7.52 -8.36 -22.56
CA ALA A 37 -8.71 -7.75 -23.13
C ALA A 37 -9.61 -8.77 -23.85
N ARG A 38 -9.01 -9.65 -24.67
CA ARG A 38 -9.74 -10.73 -25.35
C ARG A 38 -10.32 -11.74 -24.38
N MET A 39 -9.55 -12.16 -23.38
CA MET A 39 -9.96 -13.18 -22.41
C MET A 39 -11.10 -12.73 -21.50
N PHE A 40 -11.22 -11.43 -21.23
CA PHE A 40 -12.28 -10.88 -20.39
C PHE A 40 -13.42 -10.22 -21.19
N GLY A 41 -13.36 -10.20 -22.53
CA GLY A 41 -14.36 -9.55 -23.37
C GLY A 41 -14.43 -8.03 -23.17
N VAL A 42 -13.34 -7.39 -22.75
CA VAL A 42 -13.31 -5.96 -22.38
C VAL A 42 -12.41 -5.18 -23.34
N SER A 43 -12.76 -3.92 -23.61
CA SER A 43 -11.88 -3.00 -24.35
C SER A 43 -10.48 -2.92 -23.71
N ARG A 44 -9.44 -2.88 -24.56
CA ARG A 44 -8.04 -2.69 -24.13
C ARG A 44 -7.83 -1.45 -23.26
N ALA A 45 -8.67 -0.42 -23.43
CA ALA A 45 -8.58 0.82 -22.66
C ALA A 45 -8.92 0.62 -21.17
N ILE A 46 -9.75 -0.39 -20.85
CA ILE A 46 -10.21 -0.68 -19.49
C ILE A 46 -9.17 -1.53 -18.73
N VAL A 47 -8.32 -2.28 -19.45
CA VAL A 47 -7.31 -3.15 -18.85
C VAL A 47 -6.07 -2.33 -18.41
N GLN A 48 -6.11 -1.81 -17.18
CA GLN A 48 -4.94 -1.27 -16.52
C GLN A 48 -4.11 -2.41 -15.91
N VAL A 49 -3.04 -2.81 -16.60
CA VAL A 49 -2.01 -3.68 -16.01
C VAL A 49 -1.22 -2.86 -14.99
N PRO A 50 -0.96 -3.37 -13.77
CA PRO A 50 -0.10 -2.72 -12.81
C PRO A 50 1.21 -2.35 -13.48
N ARG A 51 1.59 -1.07 -13.44
CA ARG A 51 2.86 -0.63 -14.04
C ARG A 51 3.98 -1.42 -13.38
N THR A 52 4.67 -2.25 -14.16
CA THR A 52 5.85 -3.00 -13.70
C THR A 52 6.78 -2.02 -13.00
N ARG A 53 7.19 -2.32 -11.77
CA ARG A 53 8.00 -1.39 -10.97
C ARG A 53 9.19 -0.95 -11.79
N ARG A 54 9.38 0.38 -11.88
CA ARG A 54 10.54 0.97 -12.56
C ARG A 54 11.81 0.35 -11.97
N LEU A 55 12.63 -0.28 -12.82
CA LEU A 55 13.88 -0.89 -12.41
C LEU A 55 14.72 0.14 -11.66
N GLU A 56 15.27 -0.27 -10.51
CA GLU A 56 16.12 0.61 -9.73
C GLU A 56 17.41 0.87 -10.51
N VAL A 57 17.69 2.14 -10.79
CA VAL A 57 18.91 2.58 -11.50
C VAL A 57 20.19 2.23 -10.73
N LEU A 58 20.08 1.95 -9.43
CA LEU A 58 21.20 1.65 -8.54
C LEU A 58 21.06 0.27 -7.92
N ILE A 59 22.10 -0.55 -8.05
CA ILE A 59 22.21 -1.84 -7.38
C ILE A 59 22.40 -1.60 -5.87
N ARG A 60 21.94 -2.53 -5.03
CA ARG A 60 22.09 -2.45 -3.55
C ARG A 60 23.54 -2.20 -3.09
N ARG A 61 24.54 -2.72 -3.81
CA ARG A 61 25.97 -2.52 -3.51
C ARG A 61 26.40 -1.08 -3.75
N GLU A 62 25.99 -0.50 -4.88
CA GLU A 62 26.29 0.90 -5.24
C GLU A 62 25.65 1.87 -4.26
N LYS A 63 24.39 1.63 -3.86
CA LYS A 63 23.71 2.43 -2.83
C LYS A 63 24.50 2.44 -1.52
N ARG A 64 24.96 1.28 -1.06
CA ARG A 64 25.77 1.16 0.18
C ARG A 64 27.10 1.88 0.05
N TYR A 65 27.77 1.75 -1.10
CA TYR A 65 29.03 2.42 -1.36
C TYR A 65 28.87 3.95 -1.38
N ILE A 66 27.83 4.49 -2.04
CA ILE A 66 27.50 5.93 -2.00
C ILE A 66 27.30 6.42 -0.56
N ILE A 67 26.56 5.67 0.26
CA ILE A 67 26.32 6.03 1.67
C ILE A 67 27.62 6.02 2.47
N GLN A 68 28.48 5.01 2.30
CA GLN A 68 29.77 4.97 2.99
C GLN A 68 30.70 6.09 2.54
N LEU A 69 30.75 6.40 1.24
CA LEU A 69 31.60 7.46 0.70
C LEU A 69 31.17 8.84 1.22
N THR A 70 29.85 9.10 1.21
CA THR A 70 29.27 10.36 1.73
C THR A 70 29.46 10.51 3.23
N LYS A 71 29.48 9.41 4.00
CA LYS A 71 29.84 9.43 5.43
C LYS A 71 31.32 9.73 5.66
N ARG A 72 32.23 9.07 4.93
CA ARG A 72 33.69 9.26 5.08
C ARG A 72 34.16 10.63 4.61
N LYS A 73 33.53 11.17 3.55
CA LYS A 73 33.92 12.43 2.92
C LYS A 73 32.70 13.34 2.73
N PRO A 74 32.20 13.99 3.79
CA PRO A 74 30.96 14.77 3.74
C PRO A 74 31.06 16.01 2.84
N ARG A 75 32.26 16.57 2.65
CA ARG A 75 32.55 17.71 1.77
C ARG A 75 32.73 17.32 0.30
N LEU A 76 32.65 16.04 -0.05
CA LEU A 76 32.85 15.61 -1.43
C LEU A 76 31.73 16.19 -2.31
N LEU A 77 32.13 16.91 -3.35
CA LEU A 77 31.21 17.49 -4.34
C LEU A 77 30.47 16.36 -5.06
N THR A 78 29.18 16.57 -5.35
CA THR A 78 28.35 15.58 -6.08
C THR A 78 28.94 15.24 -7.44
N GLN A 79 29.68 16.18 -8.05
CA GLN A 79 30.42 15.98 -9.29
C GLN A 79 31.57 14.98 -9.15
N MET A 80 32.26 14.95 -8.00
CA MET A 80 33.30 13.95 -7.74
C MET A 80 32.70 12.56 -7.48
N LEU A 81 31.51 12.50 -6.87
CA LEU A 81 30.76 11.25 -6.72
C LEU A 81 30.35 10.66 -8.08
N THR A 82 29.89 11.50 -9.01
CA THR A 82 29.58 11.02 -10.37
C THR A 82 30.79 10.60 -11.17
N ASN A 83 32.00 11.12 -10.85
CA ASN A 83 33.22 10.74 -11.56
C ASN A 83 33.84 9.45 -10.99
N THR A 84 33.56 9.13 -9.72
CA THR A 84 34.05 7.90 -9.06
C THR A 84 33.10 6.72 -9.20
N LEU A 85 31.85 6.99 -9.56
CA LEU A 85 30.83 5.99 -9.85
C LEU A 85 30.62 5.93 -11.36
N ASP A 86 30.26 4.77 -11.88
CA ASP A 86 30.01 4.59 -13.31
C ASP A 86 29.02 5.66 -13.85
N THR A 87 29.27 6.18 -15.06
CA THR A 87 28.62 7.37 -15.64
C THR A 87 27.11 7.23 -15.86
N ARG A 88 26.59 6.01 -15.67
CA ARG A 88 25.17 5.64 -15.78
C ARG A 88 24.28 6.29 -14.71
N ILE A 89 24.85 6.78 -13.61
CA ILE A 89 24.08 7.32 -12.49
C ILE A 89 23.99 8.85 -12.58
N SER A 90 22.77 9.36 -12.81
CA SER A 90 22.55 10.80 -12.87
C SER A 90 22.83 11.52 -11.53
N ARG A 91 23.30 12.77 -11.60
CA ARG A 91 23.54 13.63 -10.42
C ARG A 91 22.29 13.78 -9.53
N SER A 92 21.10 13.83 -10.13
CA SER A 92 19.84 13.95 -9.38
C SER A 92 19.53 12.68 -8.59
N THR A 93 19.87 11.50 -9.12
CA THR A 93 19.77 10.21 -8.41
C THR A 93 20.64 10.21 -7.15
N ILE A 94 21.90 10.66 -7.26
CA ILE A 94 22.83 10.74 -6.13
C ILE A 94 22.33 11.76 -5.09
N ARG A 95 21.87 12.94 -5.54
CA ARG A 95 21.36 13.99 -4.64
C ARG A 95 20.14 13.53 -3.84
N ARG A 96 19.19 12.81 -4.46
CA ARG A 96 18.01 12.25 -3.76
C ARG A 96 18.36 11.22 -2.69
N LYS A 97 19.49 10.52 -2.83
CA LYS A 97 19.97 9.54 -1.84
C LYS A 97 20.88 10.16 -0.77
N ARG A 98 21.43 11.35 -1.03
CA ARG A 98 22.21 12.17 -0.09
C ARG A 98 21.31 13.04 0.79
N ILE A 99 20.27 12.44 1.40
CA ILE A 99 19.62 13.10 2.53
C ILE A 99 20.59 12.93 3.70
N LEU A 100 21.54 13.86 3.79
CA LEU A 100 22.39 13.97 4.98
C LEU A 100 21.46 14.38 6.12
N LEU A 101 21.15 13.45 7.02
CA LEU A 101 20.61 13.80 8.33
C LEU A 101 21.72 14.52 9.09
N THR A 102 21.73 15.85 9.00
CA THR A 102 22.50 16.67 9.93
C THR A 102 21.92 16.49 11.33
N LYS A 103 22.72 16.74 12.39
CA LYS A 103 22.23 16.68 13.77
C LYS A 103 20.99 17.55 13.96
N ALA A 104 20.97 18.75 13.37
CA ALA A 104 19.82 19.66 13.40
C ALA A 104 18.57 19.05 12.73
N VAL A 105 18.69 18.47 11.53
CA VAL A 105 17.56 17.82 10.84
C VAL A 105 17.07 16.58 11.60
N ALA A 106 17.98 15.82 12.21
CA ALA A 106 17.62 14.68 13.05
C ALA A 106 16.86 15.13 14.29
N MET A 107 17.32 16.18 14.99
CA MET A 107 16.61 16.74 16.14
C MET A 107 15.25 17.31 15.74
N ALA A 108 15.16 18.04 14.63
CA ALA A 108 13.88 18.57 14.16
C ALA A 108 12.88 17.45 13.84
N ARG A 109 13.34 16.35 13.24
CA ARG A 109 12.50 15.16 13.00
C ARG A 109 12.08 14.47 14.29
N TYR A 110 12.98 14.39 15.28
CA TYR A 110 12.68 13.84 16.59
C TYR A 110 11.64 14.68 17.33
N GLN A 111 11.84 16.00 17.39
CA GLN A 111 10.90 16.94 17.99
C GLN A 111 9.54 16.89 17.30
N PHE A 112 9.52 16.85 15.96
CA PHE A 112 8.28 16.63 15.20
C PHE A 112 7.60 15.32 15.58
N ALA A 113 8.35 14.22 15.71
CA ALA A 113 7.80 12.94 16.13
C ALA A 113 7.27 12.97 17.57
N CYS A 114 7.95 13.63 18.50
CA CYS A 114 7.47 13.83 19.87
C CYS A 114 6.17 14.64 19.90
N LEU A 115 6.12 15.77 19.19
CA LEU A 115 4.91 16.57 19.04
C LEU A 115 3.76 15.74 18.44
N TRP A 116 4.07 14.91 17.44
CA TRP A 116 3.07 14.05 16.80
C TRP A 116 2.57 12.95 17.74
N LEU A 117 3.44 12.39 18.57
CA LEU A 117 3.09 11.41 19.60
C LEU A 117 2.23 12.02 20.70
N GLU A 118 2.59 13.20 21.20
CA GLU A 118 1.81 13.95 22.19
C GLU A 118 0.40 14.29 21.67
N ASN A 119 0.27 14.56 20.37
CA ASN A 119 -1.02 14.87 19.74
C ASN A 119 -1.76 13.63 19.19
N THR A 120 -1.26 12.42 19.43
CA THR A 120 -1.90 11.21 18.89
C THR A 120 -3.29 11.00 19.49
N GLU A 121 -3.51 11.34 20.75
CA GLU A 121 -4.85 11.28 21.38
C GLU A 121 -5.84 12.27 20.75
N VAL A 122 -5.39 13.48 20.42
CA VAL A 122 -6.22 14.50 19.75
C VAL A 122 -6.64 14.00 18.37
N LEU A 123 -5.70 13.37 17.64
CA LEU A 123 -5.97 12.74 16.34
C LEU A 123 -6.97 11.58 16.46
N ILE A 124 -6.85 10.72 17.49
CA ILE A 124 -7.80 9.63 17.76
C ILE A 124 -9.21 10.20 17.99
N ARG A 125 -9.33 11.22 18.86
CA ARG A 125 -10.62 11.86 19.15
C ARG A 125 -11.23 12.55 17.94
N SER A 126 -10.41 13.26 17.15
CA SER A 126 -10.86 13.88 15.91
C SER A 126 -11.35 12.83 14.90
N TYR A 127 -10.68 11.68 14.85
CA TYR A 127 -11.09 10.56 13.99
C TYR A 127 -12.42 9.95 14.45
N GLN A 128 -12.58 9.65 15.74
CA GLN A 128 -13.84 9.17 16.32
C GLN A 128 -14.99 10.13 16.01
N LYS A 129 -14.79 11.43 16.22
CA LYS A 129 -15.78 12.47 15.89
C LYS A 129 -16.16 12.50 14.42
N ALA A 130 -15.19 12.37 13.50
CA ALA A 130 -15.48 12.31 12.07
C ALA A 130 -16.29 11.06 11.68
N LEU A 131 -16.13 9.95 12.39
CA LEU A 131 -16.94 8.75 12.20
C LEU A 131 -18.37 8.95 12.71
N GLU A 132 -18.56 9.61 13.86
CA GLU A 132 -19.88 9.97 14.39
C GLU A 132 -20.66 10.87 13.44
N GLU A 133 -20.02 11.94 12.96
CA GLU A 133 -20.66 12.97 12.14
C GLU A 133 -20.92 12.52 10.69
N GLY A 134 -20.22 11.50 10.20
CA GLY A 134 -20.29 11.10 8.80
C GLY A 134 -20.65 9.64 8.60
N LEU A 135 -19.77 8.74 9.02
CA LEU A 135 -19.86 7.33 8.66
C LEU A 135 -21.03 6.63 9.37
N LEU A 136 -21.18 6.83 10.68
CA LEU A 136 -22.19 6.12 11.48
C LEU A 136 -23.62 6.48 11.07
N LEU A 137 -23.87 7.73 10.68
CA LEU A 137 -25.18 8.19 10.20
C LEU A 137 -25.66 7.46 8.94
N VAL A 138 -24.74 6.93 8.12
CA VAL A 138 -25.03 6.29 6.82
C VAL A 138 -24.74 4.79 6.85
N TYR A 139 -24.09 4.28 7.90
CA TYR A 139 -23.68 2.89 7.99
C TYR A 139 -24.84 1.99 8.41
N ASN A 140 -25.35 1.20 7.48
CA ASN A 140 -26.48 0.29 7.69
C ASN A 140 -26.06 -1.17 7.97
N GLY A 141 -24.78 -1.41 8.35
CA GLY A 141 -24.26 -2.75 8.64
C GLY A 141 -24.00 -3.66 7.42
N THR A 142 -24.43 -3.26 6.22
CA THR A 142 -24.32 -4.10 5.00
C THR A 142 -23.07 -3.83 4.16
N ARG A 143 -22.32 -2.77 4.45
CA ARG A 143 -21.13 -2.37 3.68
C ARG A 143 -19.88 -2.64 4.50
N HIS A 144 -18.82 -3.14 3.86
CA HIS A 144 -17.55 -3.32 4.55
C HIS A 144 -16.92 -1.96 4.86
N PHE A 145 -16.63 -1.73 6.14
CA PHE A 145 -15.82 -0.59 6.57
C PHE A 145 -14.35 -0.91 6.32
N GLN A 146 -13.77 -0.31 5.29
CA GLN A 146 -12.36 -0.52 4.92
C GLN A 146 -11.51 0.65 5.39
N GLN A 147 -10.43 0.35 6.09
CA GLN A 147 -9.43 1.31 6.54
C GLN A 147 -8.03 0.85 6.15
N ASP A 148 -7.07 1.76 6.21
CA ASP A 148 -5.66 1.40 6.12
C ASP A 148 -5.13 0.94 7.51
N ASN A 149 -3.84 0.62 7.60
CA ASN A 149 -3.22 0.17 8.87
C ASN A 149 -2.62 1.32 9.68
N ALA A 150 -3.17 2.53 9.61
CA ALA A 150 -2.70 3.65 10.43
C ALA A 150 -2.89 3.36 11.92
N LYS A 151 -1.89 3.72 12.74
CA LYS A 151 -1.89 3.49 14.20
C LYS A 151 -3.08 4.11 14.93
N VAL A 152 -3.63 5.19 14.37
CA VAL A 152 -4.83 5.86 14.91
C VAL A 152 -6.07 4.97 14.86
N TYR A 153 -6.15 4.03 13.92
CA TYR A 153 -7.30 3.11 13.80
C TYR A 153 -7.13 1.86 14.67
N THR A 154 -5.87 1.42 14.87
CA THR A 154 -5.54 0.25 15.69
C THR A 154 -5.27 0.60 17.16
N SER A 155 -5.52 1.84 17.59
CA SER A 155 -5.37 2.22 18.99
C SER A 155 -6.46 1.54 19.82
N THR A 156 -6.14 1.18 21.07
CA THR A 156 -7.09 0.54 21.98
C THR A 156 -8.37 1.38 22.09
N SER A 157 -8.24 2.71 22.23
CA SER A 157 -9.37 3.62 22.31
C SER A 157 -10.23 3.65 21.05
N SER A 158 -9.63 3.58 19.85
CA SER A 158 -10.42 3.51 18.60
C SER A 158 -11.12 2.17 18.44
N ILE A 159 -10.49 1.07 18.85
CA ILE A 159 -11.07 -0.27 18.82
C ILE A 159 -12.23 -0.38 19.81
N GLU A 160 -12.04 0.01 21.07
CA GLU A 160 -13.08 0.02 22.10
C GLU A 160 -14.26 0.91 21.67
N TRP A 161 -13.97 2.09 21.11
CA TRP A 161 -15.00 2.98 20.61
C TRP A 161 -15.78 2.35 19.44
N LEU A 162 -15.09 1.73 18.47
CA LEU A 162 -15.76 1.01 17.38
C LEU A 162 -16.58 -0.19 17.88
N LEU A 163 -16.11 -0.92 18.89
CA LEU A 163 -16.86 -2.04 19.48
C LEU A 163 -18.14 -1.56 20.20
N ASN A 164 -18.10 -0.38 20.82
CA ASN A 164 -19.24 0.20 21.52
C ASN A 164 -20.26 0.85 20.56
N TYR A 165 -19.80 1.46 19.45
CA TYR A 165 -20.67 2.19 18.51
C TYR A 165 -21.06 1.40 17.28
N CYS A 166 -20.16 0.57 16.73
CA CYS A 166 -20.43 -0.22 15.55
C CYS A 166 -20.93 -1.60 15.97
N CYS A 167 -22.23 -1.83 15.78
CA CYS A 167 -22.85 -2.93 15.03
C CYS A 167 -22.19 -4.32 15.00
N TRP A 168 -21.29 -4.68 15.90
CA TRP A 168 -20.56 -5.95 15.89
C TRP A 168 -21.55 -7.12 15.94
N TRP A 169 -22.62 -6.91 16.71
CA TRP A 169 -23.79 -7.77 16.81
C TRP A 169 -24.70 -7.77 15.57
N SER A 170 -24.63 -6.74 14.73
CA SER A 170 -25.43 -6.60 13.50
C SER A 170 -24.76 -7.24 12.29
N ILE A 171 -23.47 -7.61 12.40
CA ILE A 171 -22.76 -8.38 11.38
C ILE A 171 -23.25 -9.82 11.45
N ASP A 172 -23.63 -10.39 10.29
CA ASP A 172 -23.98 -11.81 10.19
C ASP A 172 -22.79 -12.67 10.60
N GLN A 173 -22.87 -13.28 11.79
CA GLN A 173 -21.79 -14.06 12.38
C GLN A 173 -21.45 -15.29 11.52
N ALA A 174 -22.41 -15.83 10.76
CA ALA A 174 -22.13 -16.94 9.86
C ALA A 174 -21.18 -16.55 8.72
N GLN A 175 -21.10 -15.27 8.34
CA GLN A 175 -20.09 -14.79 7.39
C GLN A 175 -18.73 -14.64 8.03
N VAL A 176 -18.66 -14.24 9.30
CA VAL A 176 -17.42 -14.16 10.09
C VAL A 176 -16.82 -15.56 10.25
N ASP A 177 -17.65 -16.54 10.59
CA ASP A 177 -17.23 -17.94 10.74
C ASP A 177 -16.69 -18.52 9.43
N LYS A 178 -17.37 -18.32 8.30
CA LYS A 178 -16.86 -18.70 6.97
C LYS A 178 -15.52 -18.04 6.64
N LEU A 179 -15.31 -16.82 7.12
CA LEU A 179 -14.06 -16.09 6.94
C LEU A 179 -12.94 -16.75 7.76
N ILE A 180 -13.21 -17.10 9.01
CA ILE A 180 -12.30 -17.80 9.93
C ILE A 180 -11.95 -19.18 9.37
N ASP A 181 -12.93 -19.96 8.94
CA ASP A 181 -12.76 -21.31 8.38
C ASP A 181 -11.89 -21.31 7.12
N SER A 182 -11.88 -20.21 6.38
CA SER A 182 -11.07 -20.06 5.17
C SER A 182 -9.61 -19.65 5.44
N ILE A 183 -9.24 -19.26 6.68
CA ILE A 183 -7.89 -18.82 7.05
C ILE A 183 -6.81 -19.85 6.71
N PRO A 184 -6.96 -21.16 7.00
CA PRO A 184 -5.96 -22.17 6.67
C PRO A 184 -5.63 -22.21 5.17
N CYS A 185 -6.64 -22.12 4.30
CA CYS A 185 -6.45 -22.07 2.86
C CYS A 185 -5.71 -20.81 2.40
N ARG A 186 -6.03 -19.65 2.98
CA ARG A 186 -5.33 -18.38 2.67
C ARG A 186 -3.87 -18.45 3.09
N LEU A 187 -3.58 -19.01 4.27
CA LEU A 187 -2.21 -19.22 4.75
C LEU A 187 -1.42 -20.18 3.86
N ALA A 188 -2.05 -21.24 3.35
CA ALA A 188 -1.41 -22.15 2.41
C ALA A 188 -1.03 -21.45 1.09
N ILE A 189 -1.89 -20.57 0.58
CA ILE A 189 -1.63 -19.76 -0.61
C ILE A 189 -0.47 -18.78 -0.36
N VAL A 190 -0.47 -18.09 0.78
CA VAL A 190 0.60 -17.16 1.19
C VAL A 190 1.95 -17.87 1.32
N LYS A 191 1.97 -19.03 1.97
CA LYS A 191 3.17 -19.89 2.08
C LYS A 191 3.68 -20.30 0.70
N LYS A 192 2.79 -20.70 -0.21
CA LYS A 192 3.15 -21.04 -1.60
C LYS A 192 3.73 -19.84 -2.36
N ALA A 193 3.27 -18.63 -2.07
CA ALA A 193 3.77 -17.39 -2.65
C ALA A 193 5.09 -16.88 -2.04
N ARG A 194 5.60 -17.52 -0.98
CA ARG A 194 6.80 -17.12 -0.21
C ARG A 194 6.68 -15.75 0.48
N GLY A 195 5.47 -15.37 0.90
CA GLY A 195 5.22 -14.16 1.69
C GLY A 195 4.04 -13.34 1.18
#